data_AF-A0A4R9G921-F1
#
_entry.id   AF-A0A4R9G921-F1
#
_cell.length_a   1.000
_cell.length_b   1.000
_cell.length_c   1.000
_cell.angle_alpha   90.00
_cell.angle_beta   90.00
_cell.angle_gamma   90.00
#
_symmetry.space_group_name_H-M   'P 1'
#
loop_
_entity.id
_entity.type
_entity.pdbx_description
1 polymer ?
#
loop_
_entity_poly.entity_id
_entity_poly.type
_entity_poly.pdbx_seq_one_letter_code
_entity_poly.pdbx_strand_id
1 'polypeptide(L)'
;MQVDFNSKLWYTYNSGYSDSRFPLSPKGDKVSVKIEDERHYGDVKEPVAPDFVAESFSEAMRNALKSVNDLQADADEMTQKMVYDPNSVDAHEVMIASEKARVALTFTKTMADGVVRAYRDLTSMR
;
A
#
# COMPACT_ATOMS: atom_id res chain seq x y z
N MET A 1 22.31 -34.92 -0.32
CA MET A 1 21.62 -34.37 0.87
C MET A 1 21.01 -33.06 0.39
N GLN A 2 19.71 -32.79 0.39
CA GLN A 2 18.56 -33.42 1.02
C GLN A 2 17.30 -32.83 0.33
N VAL A 3 16.25 -33.64 0.29
CA VAL A 3 14.91 -33.42 -0.28
C VAL A 3 14.21 -32.26 0.43
N ASP A 4 13.41 -31.41 -0.21
CA ASP A 4 11.92 -31.44 -0.32
C ASP A 4 11.49 -30.00 -0.73
N PHE A 5 10.34 -29.67 -1.33
CA PHE A 5 8.98 -29.89 -0.85
C PHE A 5 7.95 -29.74 -2.00
N ASN A 6 7.06 -30.73 -2.09
CA ASN A 6 5.61 -30.59 -2.11
C ASN A 6 4.95 -29.55 -3.05
N SER A 7 4.30 -30.03 -4.12
CA SER A 7 2.99 -29.51 -4.50
C SER A 7 2.05 -30.64 -4.91
N LYS A 8 1.36 -31.13 -3.89
CA LYS A 8 0.20 -32.03 -3.98
C LYS A 8 -0.94 -31.38 -4.79
N LEU A 9 -1.76 -32.28 -5.35
CA LEU A 9 -3.08 -32.10 -5.99
C LEU A 9 -2.98 -31.83 -7.50
N TRP A 10 -3.49 -32.69 -8.40
CA TRP A 10 -4.80 -33.34 -8.40
C TRP A 10 -4.82 -34.63 -9.26
N TYR A 11 -5.48 -35.67 -8.71
CA TYR A 11 -5.98 -36.95 -9.24
C TYR A 11 -5.21 -37.71 -10.35
N THR A 12 -4.71 -38.91 -10.00
CA THR A 12 -4.40 -39.98 -10.98
C THR A 12 -5.18 -41.25 -10.66
N TYR A 13 -6.02 -41.70 -11.60
CA TYR A 13 -6.63 -43.03 -11.60
C TYR A 13 -5.55 -44.08 -11.87
N ASN A 14 -5.24 -44.91 -10.87
CA ASN A 14 -4.21 -45.95 -10.96
C ASN A 14 -4.82 -47.22 -11.57
N SER A 15 -4.65 -47.43 -12.87
CA SER A 15 -4.93 -48.72 -13.52
C SER A 15 -3.63 -49.51 -13.63
N GLY A 16 -3.53 -50.57 -12.83
CA GLY A 16 -2.32 -51.38 -12.61
C GLY A 16 -1.92 -52.27 -13.78
N TYR A 17 -1.44 -51.70 -14.87
CA TYR A 17 -0.66 -52.42 -15.88
C TYR A 17 0.61 -51.66 -16.21
N SER A 18 1.75 -52.20 -15.76
CA SER A 18 3.10 -51.74 -16.11
C SER A 18 3.48 -52.37 -17.46
N ASP A 19 3.45 -51.58 -18.54
CA ASP A 19 4.13 -51.94 -19.79
C ASP A 19 5.23 -50.90 -20.06
N SER A 20 6.47 -51.36 -19.94
CA SER A 20 7.69 -50.54 -19.90
C SER A 20 8.32 -50.46 -21.29
N ARG A 21 7.69 -49.77 -22.24
CA ARG A 21 8.21 -49.75 -23.64
C ARG A 21 8.39 -48.40 -24.33
N PHE A 22 8.16 -47.25 -23.68
CA PHE A 22 8.48 -45.95 -24.31
C PHE A 22 9.00 -44.91 -23.29
N PRO A 23 10.28 -44.51 -23.34
CA PRO A 23 10.77 -43.39 -22.54
C PRO A 23 10.80 -42.12 -23.40
N LEU A 24 9.66 -41.47 -23.64
CA LEU A 24 9.64 -40.18 -24.35
C LEU A 24 8.58 -39.25 -23.77
N SER A 25 8.83 -38.74 -22.56
CA SER A 25 8.39 -37.38 -22.25
C SER A 25 9.61 -36.50 -22.41
N PRO A 26 9.70 -35.66 -23.46
CA PRO A 26 10.85 -34.79 -23.65
C PRO A 26 10.89 -33.84 -22.44
N LYS A 27 11.85 -34.06 -21.54
CA LYS A 27 12.19 -33.06 -20.54
C LYS A 27 12.92 -31.95 -21.30
N GLY A 28 12.13 -31.01 -21.83
CA GLY A 28 12.68 -29.85 -22.51
C GLY A 28 13.59 -29.04 -21.58
N ASP A 29 14.68 -28.52 -22.13
CA ASP A 29 15.59 -27.65 -21.41
C ASP A 29 14.87 -26.34 -21.02
N LYS A 30 15.02 -25.95 -19.75
CA LYS A 30 14.52 -24.66 -19.27
C LYS A 30 15.50 -23.57 -19.67
N VAL A 31 15.16 -22.80 -20.70
CA VAL A 31 15.94 -21.61 -21.09
C VAL A 31 15.47 -20.42 -20.26
N SER A 32 16.34 -19.90 -19.38
CA SER A 32 16.13 -18.63 -18.71
C SER A 32 16.64 -17.49 -19.60
N VAL A 33 15.77 -16.55 -19.96
CA VAL A 33 16.16 -15.35 -20.72
C VAL A 33 16.77 -14.34 -19.74
N LYS A 34 18.03 -13.99 -19.93
CA LYS A 34 18.66 -12.86 -19.21
C LYS A 34 18.25 -11.56 -19.91
N ILE A 35 17.87 -10.56 -19.12
CA ILE A 35 17.51 -9.25 -19.64
C ILE A 35 18.82 -8.47 -19.86
N GLU A 36 19.11 -8.13 -21.12
CA GLU A 36 20.33 -7.39 -21.51
C GLU A 36 20.07 -5.88 -21.73
N ASP A 37 18.81 -5.42 -21.73
CA ASP A 37 18.42 -4.02 -21.96
C ASP A 37 17.47 -3.52 -20.84
N GLU A 38 17.81 -2.37 -20.24
CA GLU A 38 17.08 -1.75 -19.13
C GLU A 38 15.66 -1.29 -19.47
N ARG A 39 15.30 -1.22 -20.77
CA ARG A 39 13.96 -0.81 -21.24
C ARG A 39 12.99 -1.98 -21.35
N HIS A 40 13.45 -3.22 -21.17
CA HIS A 40 12.55 -4.36 -21.02
C HIS A 40 11.96 -4.36 -19.61
N TYR A 41 10.74 -4.90 -19.48
CA TYR A 41 10.03 -4.96 -18.20
C TYR A 41 10.88 -5.78 -17.21
N GLY A 42 11.66 -5.06 -16.41
CA GLY A 42 12.54 -5.64 -15.40
C GLY A 42 11.72 -6.31 -14.32
N ASP A 43 12.39 -7.25 -13.66
CA ASP A 43 12.00 -7.93 -12.42
C ASP A 43 10.67 -7.46 -11.86
N VAL A 44 9.62 -8.27 -12.05
CA VAL A 44 8.31 -7.99 -11.49
C VAL A 44 8.54 -7.92 -9.99
N LYS A 45 8.59 -6.70 -9.42
CA LYS A 45 8.78 -6.48 -7.99
C LYS A 45 7.87 -7.46 -7.28
N GLU A 46 8.47 -8.38 -6.52
CA GLU A 46 7.70 -9.44 -5.87
C GLU A 46 6.54 -8.79 -5.11
N PRO A 47 5.35 -9.40 -5.15
CA PRO A 47 4.19 -8.86 -4.46
C PRO A 47 4.56 -8.64 -3.00
N VAL A 48 4.61 -7.38 -2.58
CA VAL A 48 4.85 -7.00 -1.19
C VAL A 48 3.81 -7.67 -0.30
N ALA A 49 4.26 -8.22 0.83
CA ALA A 49 3.37 -8.89 1.75
C ALA A 49 2.21 -7.96 2.15
N PRO A 50 0.95 -8.46 2.21
CA PRO A 50 -0.20 -7.65 2.57
C PRO A 50 -0.02 -6.87 3.87
N ASP A 51 0.66 -7.46 4.86
CA ASP A 51 0.96 -6.85 6.15
C ASP A 51 1.86 -5.61 6.01
N PHE A 52 2.85 -5.65 5.11
CA PHE A 52 3.74 -4.51 4.84
C PHE A 52 2.98 -3.33 4.20
N VAL A 53 2.03 -3.62 3.32
CA VAL A 53 1.19 -2.57 2.69
C VAL A 53 0.26 -1.94 3.73
N ALA A 54 -0.31 -2.74 4.64
CA ALA A 54 -1.15 -2.24 5.72
C ALA A 54 -0.37 -1.36 6.72
N GLU A 55 0.85 -1.77 7.08
CA GLU A 55 1.72 -1.02 7.98
C GLU A 55 2.14 0.32 7.38
N SER A 56 2.65 0.32 6.14
CA SER A 56 3.07 1.54 5.44
C SER A 56 1.92 2.53 5.22
N PHE A 57 0.71 2.04 4.93
CA PHE A 57 -0.47 2.89 4.87
C PHE A 57 -0.85 3.46 6.25
N SER A 58 -0.81 2.64 7.31
CA SER A 58 -1.09 3.11 8.68
C SER A 58 -0.12 4.21 9.09
N GLU A 59 1.17 4.05 8.79
CA GLU A 59 2.19 5.06 9.03
C GLU A 59 1.91 6.35 8.27
N ALA A 60 1.62 6.26 6.96
CA ALA A 60 1.26 7.41 6.14
C ALA A 60 0.02 8.15 6.70
N MET A 61 -1.00 7.41 7.13
CA MET A 61 -2.22 7.98 7.72
C MET A 61 -1.94 8.64 9.08
N ARG A 62 -1.11 8.04 9.93
CA ARG A 62 -0.67 8.64 11.20
C ARG A 62 0.10 9.94 10.96
N ASN A 63 1.00 9.95 9.99
CA ASN A 63 1.76 11.14 9.61
C ASN A 63 0.84 12.24 9.06
N ALA A 64 -0.17 11.89 8.25
CA ALA A 64 -1.16 12.85 7.77
C ALA A 64 -1.99 13.44 8.92
N LEU A 65 -2.44 12.63 9.88
CA LEU A 65 -3.16 13.09 11.06
C LEU A 65 -2.31 14.02 11.93
N LYS A 66 -1.03 13.69 12.11
CA LYS A 66 -0.08 14.57 12.80
C LYS A 66 0.09 15.89 12.07
N SER A 67 0.29 15.85 10.75
CA SER A 67 0.43 17.05 9.93
C SER A 67 -0.81 17.96 10.00
N VAL A 68 -2.02 17.39 10.03
CA VAL A 68 -3.26 18.17 10.23
C VAL A 68 -3.35 18.76 11.64
N ASN A 69 -2.81 18.09 12.66
CA ASN A 69 -2.74 18.64 14.01
C ASN A 69 -1.76 19.82 14.08
N ASP A 70 -0.58 19.67 13.48
CA ASP A 70 0.42 20.73 13.41
C ASP A 70 -0.15 21.97 12.68
N LEU A 71 -0.84 21.78 11.55
CA LEU A 71 -1.49 22.87 10.83
C LEU A 71 -2.57 23.60 11.64
N GLN A 72 -3.32 22.87 12.47
CA GLN A 72 -4.31 23.49 13.37
C GLN A 72 -3.63 24.30 14.47
N ALA A 73 -2.57 23.74 15.09
CA ALA A 73 -1.80 24.44 16.11
C ALA A 73 -1.16 25.73 15.56
N ASP A 74 -0.58 25.68 14.35
CA ASP A 74 -0.02 26.84 13.67
C ASP A 74 -1.08 27.93 13.42
N ALA A 75 -2.27 27.54 12.96
CA ALA A 75 -3.38 28.46 12.71
C ALA A 75 -3.88 29.12 14.01
N ASP A 76 -3.98 28.34 15.10
CA ASP A 76 -4.36 28.84 16.42
C ASP A 76 -3.29 29.79 16.98
N GLU A 77 -2.01 29.45 16.84
CA GLU A 77 -0.90 30.29 17.26
C GLU A 77 -0.92 31.62 16.50
N MET A 78 -1.02 31.60 15.17
CA MET A 78 -1.12 32.81 14.34
C MET A 78 -2.34 33.66 14.70
N THR A 79 -3.48 33.03 14.99
CA THR A 79 -4.69 33.73 15.46
C THR A 79 -4.43 34.42 16.79
N GLN A 80 -3.78 33.74 17.74
CA GLN A 80 -3.39 34.34 19.01
C GLN A 80 -2.44 35.52 18.78
N LYS A 81 -1.40 35.34 17.96
CA LYS A 81 -0.41 36.39 17.64
C LYS A 81 -1.07 37.65 17.12
N MET A 82 -2.00 37.51 16.18
CA MET A 82 -2.75 38.64 15.63
C MET A 82 -3.54 39.40 16.71
N VAL A 83 -4.06 38.72 17.73
CA VAL A 83 -4.85 39.34 18.81
C VAL A 83 -3.95 40.09 19.80
N TYR A 84 -2.79 39.53 20.18
CA TYR A 84 -1.93 40.11 21.21
C TYR A 84 -0.79 41.00 20.67
N ASP A 85 -0.34 40.79 19.43
CA ASP A 85 0.67 41.59 18.75
C ASP A 85 0.32 41.77 17.26
N PRO A 86 -0.59 42.71 16.95
CA PRO A 86 -1.13 42.91 15.61
C PRO A 86 -0.12 43.36 14.56
N ASN A 87 1.08 43.80 14.96
CA ASN A 87 2.13 44.23 14.04
C ASN A 87 3.11 43.10 13.68
N SER A 88 2.99 41.93 14.33
CA SER A 88 3.90 40.80 14.15
C SER A 88 3.43 39.77 13.12
N VAL A 89 2.14 39.74 12.80
CA VAL A 89 1.54 38.78 11.85
C VAL A 89 0.45 39.48 11.06
N ASP A 90 0.46 39.31 9.73
CA ASP A 90 -0.55 39.92 8.88
C ASP A 90 -1.87 39.12 8.91
N ALA A 91 -3.00 39.81 8.86
CA ALA A 91 -4.32 39.18 8.89
C ALA A 91 -4.53 38.14 7.76
N HIS A 92 -3.91 38.35 6.60
CA HIS A 92 -4.00 37.40 5.48
C HIS A 92 -3.22 36.11 5.71
N GLU A 93 -2.12 36.15 6.46
CA GLU A 93 -1.35 34.95 6.84
C GLU A 93 -2.14 34.06 7.78
N VAL A 94 -2.81 34.65 8.78
CA VAL A 94 -3.72 33.94 9.70
C VAL A 94 -4.85 33.27 8.93
N MET A 95 -5.44 33.97 7.95
CA MET A 95 -6.49 33.42 7.09
C MET A 95 -5.97 32.26 6.23
N ILE A 96 -4.79 32.41 5.61
CA ILE A 96 -4.15 31.35 4.81
C ILE A 96 -3.89 30.12 5.67
N ALA A 97 -3.36 30.31 6.87
CA ALA A 97 -3.09 29.23 7.81
C ALA A 97 -4.37 28.50 8.23
N SER A 98 -5.40 29.27 8.60
CA SER A 98 -6.71 28.75 8.99
C SER A 98 -7.35 27.95 7.86
N GLU A 99 -7.28 28.44 6.62
CA GLU A 99 -7.84 27.74 5.47
C GLU A 99 -7.04 26.49 5.11
N LYS A 100 -5.71 26.55 5.20
CA LYS A 100 -4.85 25.37 5.03
C LYS A 100 -5.21 24.27 6.04
N ALA A 101 -5.37 24.63 7.31
CA ALA A 101 -5.78 23.69 8.36
C ALA A 101 -7.17 23.10 8.08
N ARG A 102 -8.14 23.94 7.70
CA ARG A 102 -9.52 23.53 7.38
C ARG A 102 -9.58 22.55 6.21
N VAL A 103 -8.91 22.87 5.10
CA VAL A 103 -8.88 22.02 3.90
C VAL A 103 -8.20 20.70 4.21
N ALA A 104 -7.06 20.72 4.90
CA ALA A 104 -6.31 19.51 5.27
C ALA A 104 -7.13 18.60 6.20
N LEU A 105 -7.83 19.16 7.19
CA LEU A 105 -8.71 18.41 8.08
C LEU A 105 -9.87 17.77 7.32
N THR A 106 -10.53 18.54 6.44
CA THR A 106 -11.66 18.05 5.64
C THR A 106 -11.24 16.91 4.72
N PHE A 107 -10.08 17.06 4.07
CA PHE A 107 -9.50 16.03 3.23
C PHE A 107 -9.20 14.75 4.01
N THR A 108 -8.51 14.88 5.15
CA THR A 108 -8.16 13.73 6.01
C THR A 108 -9.39 13.01 6.54
N LYS A 109 -10.43 13.76 6.94
CA LYS A 109 -11.72 13.18 7.33
C LYS A 109 -12.36 12.39 6.19
N THR A 110 -12.38 12.97 4.98
CA THR A 110 -12.95 12.31 3.80
C THR A 110 -12.23 10.99 3.48
N MET A 111 -10.91 10.98 3.60
CA MET A 111 -10.09 9.78 3.42
C MET A 111 -10.37 8.73 4.51
N ALA A 112 -10.38 9.14 5.78
CA ALA A 112 -10.70 8.24 6.89
C ALA A 112 -12.09 7.60 6.74
N ASP A 113 -13.10 8.39 6.41
CA ASP A 113 -14.46 7.90 6.14
C ASP A 113 -14.49 6.95 4.93
N GLY A 114 -13.67 7.20 3.91
CA GLY A 114 -13.51 6.34 2.73
C GLY A 114 -12.92 4.97 3.09
N VAL A 115 -11.87 4.95 3.91
CA VAL A 115 -11.23 3.71 4.39
C VAL A 115 -12.21 2.89 5.23
N VAL A 116 -12.94 3.52 6.14
CA VAL A 116 -13.95 2.84 6.97
C VAL A 116 -15.06 2.25 6.10
N ARG A 117 -15.51 2.97 5.06
CA ARG A 117 -16.48 2.46 4.08
C ARG A 117 -15.92 1.26 3.31
N ALA A 118 -14.71 1.36 2.75
CA ALA A 118 -14.08 0.26 2.02
C ALA A 118 -13.95 -1.01 2.88
N TYR A 119 -13.58 -0.87 4.16
CA TYR A 119 -13.53 -1.99 5.09
C TYR A 119 -14.90 -2.64 5.31
N ARG A 120 -15.95 -1.82 5.52
CA ARG A 120 -17.33 -2.29 5.67
C ARG A 120 -17.81 -2.99 4.40
N ASP A 121 -17.54 -2.41 3.24
CA ASP A 121 -17.96 -2.95 1.95
C ASP A 121 -17.33 -4.33 1.71
N LEU A 122 -16.01 -4.47 1.89
CA LEU A 122 -15.28 -5.74 1.79
C LEU A 122 -15.81 -6.81 2.76
N THR A 123 -16.23 -6.40 3.96
CA THR A 123 -16.78 -7.32 4.97
C THR A 123 -18.24 -7.69 4.67
N SER A 124 -19.02 -6.77 4.11
CA SER A 124 -20.43 -6.97 3.79
C SER A 124 -20.67 -7.74 2.49
N MET A 125 -19.70 -7.72 1.57
CA MET A 125 -19.72 -8.51 0.33
C MET A 125 -19.45 -10.02 0.57
N ARG A 126 -19.20 -10.43 1.81
CA ARG A 126 -18.96 -11.82 2.21
C ARG A 126 -20.23 -12.57 2.60
#